data_AF-G3CEP2-F1
#
_entry.id   AF-G3CEP2-F1
#
_cell.length_a   1.000
_cell.length_b   1.000
_cell.length_c   1.000
_cell.angle_alpha   90.00
_cell.angle_beta   90.00
_cell.angle_gamma   90.00
#
_symmetry.space_group_name_H-M   'P 1'
#
loop_
_entity.id
_entity.type
_entity.pdbx_description
1 polymer ?
#
loop_
_entity_poly.entity_id
_entity_poly.type
_entity_poly.pdbx_seq_one_letter_code
_entity_poly.pdbx_strand_id
1 'polypeptide(L)'
;MKKIISCAIVALFTLLSCGPNSCPEPAKLGTGTGDKYIKVIQDHSKITALAKNFNDIKTLLPAETTAKPYQETKLSAAFTAIGSDNEGKFLKALAAKKSIEIAKKNTGASLTEINNEWKEILKSIGFAEGDATKDGSFENVLKKFQDALS
;
A
#
# COMPACT_ATOMS: atom_id res chain seq x y z
N MET A 1 -3.24 41.48 -60.33
CA MET A 1 -3.65 40.11 -59.93
C MET A 1 -4.38 40.18 -58.59
N LYS A 2 -5.55 39.50 -58.48
CA LYS A 2 -6.37 39.13 -57.29
C LYS A 2 -6.84 40.28 -56.36
N LYS A 3 -8.11 40.70 -56.35
CA LYS A 3 -9.40 40.07 -55.92
C LYS A 3 -9.69 40.15 -54.41
N ILE A 4 -10.53 41.13 -54.05
CA ILE A 4 -11.78 41.12 -53.23
C ILE A 4 -12.02 39.95 -52.23
N ILE A 5 -12.51 40.27 -51.02
CA ILE A 5 -13.80 39.84 -50.40
C ILE A 5 -13.71 39.62 -48.86
N SER A 6 -14.57 40.38 -48.18
CA SER A 6 -15.08 40.21 -46.82
C SER A 6 -15.78 38.86 -46.62
N CYS A 7 -15.61 38.17 -45.49
CA CYS A 7 -16.70 37.34 -44.93
C CYS A 7 -16.40 36.91 -43.50
N ALA A 8 -17.33 37.27 -42.62
CA ALA A 8 -17.50 36.66 -41.32
C ALA A 8 -17.84 35.17 -41.45
N ILE A 9 -17.25 34.32 -40.61
CA ILE A 9 -17.89 33.07 -40.17
C ILE A 9 -17.72 32.91 -38.65
N VAL A 10 -18.87 33.05 -38.01
CA VAL A 10 -19.27 32.56 -36.69
C VAL A 10 -19.15 31.02 -36.67
N ALA A 11 -18.54 30.45 -35.64
CA ALA A 11 -19.02 29.23 -34.96
C ALA A 11 -18.09 28.91 -33.77
N LEU A 12 -18.54 29.15 -32.54
CA LEU A 12 -19.30 28.18 -31.75
C LEU A 12 -18.41 27.07 -31.17
N PHE A 13 -17.53 27.44 -30.22
CA PHE A 13 -17.22 26.49 -29.16
C PHE A 13 -18.36 26.57 -28.14
N THR A 14 -19.26 25.62 -28.33
CA THR A 14 -20.31 25.27 -27.40
C THR A 14 -19.79 25.28 -25.97
N LEU A 15 -20.51 26.05 -25.15
CA LEU A 15 -20.58 25.97 -23.71
C LEU A 15 -20.83 24.51 -23.29
N LEU A 16 -19.79 23.71 -23.11
CA LEU A 16 -19.85 22.59 -22.19
C LEU A 16 -19.50 23.15 -20.82
N SER A 17 -20.53 23.73 -20.18
CA SER A 17 -20.69 23.83 -18.74
C SER A 17 -19.38 23.90 -17.96
N CYS A 18 -18.89 25.13 -17.73
CA CYS A 18 -18.13 25.44 -16.52
C CYS A 18 -19.09 25.22 -15.33
N GLY A 19 -19.35 23.95 -15.01
CA GLY A 19 -19.86 23.57 -13.70
C GLY A 19 -18.85 24.10 -12.67
N PRO A 20 -19.33 24.70 -11.58
CA PRO A 20 -18.45 25.37 -10.63
C PRO A 20 -17.43 24.34 -10.10
N ASN A 21 -16.15 24.63 -10.32
CA ASN A 21 -15.04 24.12 -9.53
C ASN A 21 -15.18 22.67 -9.05
N SER A 22 -15.07 21.71 -9.96
CA SER A 22 -14.43 20.46 -9.60
C SER A 22 -13.14 20.38 -10.40
N CYS A 23 -12.10 21.06 -9.92
CA CYS A 23 -10.78 20.46 -10.10
C CYS A 23 -10.94 19.03 -9.58
N PRO A 24 -10.81 17.99 -10.42
CA PRO A 24 -10.86 16.64 -9.92
C PRO A 24 -9.85 16.57 -8.78
N GLU A 25 -10.29 16.11 -7.60
CA GLU A 25 -9.38 15.98 -6.47
C GLU A 25 -8.09 15.29 -6.96
N PRO A 26 -6.90 15.78 -6.57
CA PRO A 26 -5.66 15.17 -7.01
C PRO A 26 -5.73 13.67 -6.72
N ALA A 27 -5.50 12.87 -7.75
CA ALA A 27 -5.75 11.46 -7.68
C ALA A 27 -4.86 10.83 -6.59
N LYS A 28 -5.49 10.19 -5.60
CA LYS A 28 -4.84 9.68 -4.40
C LYS A 28 -4.21 8.31 -4.67
N LEU A 29 -3.16 7.97 -3.94
CA LEU A 29 -2.55 6.64 -4.02
C LEU A 29 -3.59 5.54 -3.72
N GLY A 30 -3.48 4.41 -4.40
CA GLY A 30 -4.41 3.29 -4.28
C GLY A 30 -5.77 3.51 -4.96
N THR A 31 -5.96 4.59 -5.72
CA THR A 31 -7.18 4.83 -6.51
C THR A 31 -6.98 4.44 -7.98
N GLY A 32 -8.09 4.32 -8.72
CA GLY A 32 -8.07 3.88 -10.13
C GLY A 32 -8.04 2.36 -10.29
N THR A 33 -8.07 1.90 -11.53
CA THR A 33 -8.08 0.46 -11.90
C THR A 33 -7.30 0.22 -13.18
N GLY A 34 -6.75 -0.98 -13.35
CA GLY A 34 -5.93 -1.34 -14.50
C GLY A 34 -4.80 -0.33 -14.74
N ASP A 35 -4.65 0.13 -15.98
CA ASP A 35 -3.61 1.10 -16.36
C ASP A 35 -3.76 2.48 -15.71
N LYS A 36 -4.92 2.77 -15.10
CA LYS A 36 -5.18 4.02 -14.37
C LYS A 36 -4.95 3.88 -12.87
N TYR A 37 -4.55 2.69 -12.41
CA TYR A 37 -4.26 2.46 -11.00
C TYR A 37 -3.02 3.26 -10.55
N ILE A 38 -3.17 4.02 -9.48
CA ILE A 38 -2.08 4.79 -8.89
C ILE A 38 -1.44 3.98 -7.78
N LYS A 39 -0.31 3.33 -8.09
CA LYS A 39 0.44 2.50 -7.15
C LYS A 39 0.74 3.24 -5.85
N VAL A 40 0.55 2.54 -4.73
CA VAL A 40 0.88 3.04 -3.39
C VAL A 40 2.39 3.14 -3.21
N ILE A 41 3.15 2.17 -3.75
CA ILE A 41 4.61 2.12 -3.71
C ILE A 41 5.13 2.00 -5.14
N GLN A 42 5.69 3.08 -5.65
CA GLN A 42 6.18 3.14 -7.04
C GLN A 42 7.40 2.26 -7.30
N ASP A 43 8.30 2.14 -6.31
CA ASP A 43 9.55 1.41 -6.42
C ASP A 43 9.77 0.55 -5.17
N HIS A 44 9.55 -0.75 -5.31
CA HIS A 44 9.63 -1.69 -4.19
C HIS A 44 11.06 -1.82 -3.64
N SER A 45 12.08 -1.55 -4.46
CA SER A 45 13.49 -1.62 -4.04
C SER A 45 13.84 -0.53 -3.02
N LYS A 46 13.08 0.57 -3.02
CA LYS A 46 13.26 1.71 -2.11
C LYS A 46 12.48 1.60 -0.81
N ILE A 47 11.80 0.48 -0.56
CA ILE A 47 11.14 0.24 0.71
C ILE A 47 12.20 0.13 1.82
N THR A 48 12.24 1.14 2.68
CA THR A 48 13.07 1.16 3.88
C THR A 48 12.43 0.34 4.99
N ALA A 49 13.25 -0.44 5.71
CA ALA A 49 12.77 -1.20 6.85
C ALA A 49 12.22 -0.28 7.95
N LEU A 50 11.11 -0.69 8.57
CA LEU A 50 10.61 -0.04 9.78
C LEU A 50 11.62 -0.19 10.92
N ALA A 51 11.71 0.79 11.82
CA ALA A 51 12.49 0.67 13.04
C ALA A 51 11.88 -0.40 13.97
N LYS A 52 12.71 -1.02 14.82
CA LYS A 52 12.27 -1.98 15.85
C LYS A 52 11.64 -1.30 17.07
N ASN A 53 10.64 -0.46 16.85
CA ASN A 53 9.86 0.18 17.89
C ASN A 53 8.58 -0.61 18.15
N PHE A 54 8.34 -0.99 19.42
CA PHE A 54 7.19 -1.83 19.77
C PHE A 54 5.85 -1.18 19.39
N ASN A 55 5.65 0.10 19.71
CA ASN A 55 4.39 0.78 19.46
C ASN A 55 4.11 0.91 17.96
N ASP A 56 5.12 1.29 17.17
CA ASP A 56 4.98 1.37 15.71
C ASP A 56 4.61 0.01 15.12
N ILE A 57 5.31 -1.05 15.52
CA ILE A 57 5.04 -2.41 15.06
C ILE A 57 3.65 -2.87 15.48
N LYS A 58 3.28 -2.70 16.76
CA LYS A 58 2.00 -3.13 17.32
C LYS A 58 0.81 -2.58 16.53
N THR A 59 0.86 -1.33 16.08
CA THR A 59 -0.23 -0.73 15.28
C THR A 59 -0.43 -1.36 13.90
N LEU A 60 0.53 -2.14 13.41
CA LEU A 60 0.53 -2.76 12.08
C LEU A 60 0.22 -4.27 12.12
N LEU A 61 0.21 -4.84 13.33
CA LEU A 61 -0.17 -6.23 13.54
C LEU A 61 -1.70 -6.36 13.61
N PRO A 62 -2.25 -7.54 13.24
CA PRO A 62 -3.61 -7.90 13.62
C PRO A 62 -3.85 -7.67 15.13
N ALA A 63 -5.10 -7.37 15.50
CA ALA A 63 -5.45 -7.10 16.89
C ALA A 63 -5.11 -8.30 17.79
N GLU A 64 -4.54 -8.01 18.97
CA GLU A 64 -4.31 -9.00 20.01
C GLU A 64 -5.63 -9.51 20.59
N THR A 65 -5.61 -10.70 21.16
CA THR A 65 -6.75 -11.22 21.94
C THR A 65 -6.51 -10.92 23.42
N THR A 66 -7.56 -10.78 24.22
CA THR A 66 -7.43 -10.54 25.66
C THR A 66 -6.66 -11.65 26.39
N ALA A 67 -6.67 -12.88 25.87
CA ALA A 67 -5.91 -14.00 26.40
C ALA A 67 -4.42 -14.00 26.03
N LYS A 68 -4.02 -13.21 25.03
CA LYS A 68 -2.66 -13.16 24.46
C LYS A 68 -2.30 -11.72 24.08
N PRO A 69 -2.08 -10.83 25.06
CA PRO A 69 -1.65 -9.46 24.78
C PRO A 69 -0.19 -9.44 24.31
N TYR A 70 0.13 -8.56 23.38
CA TYR A 70 1.49 -8.28 22.95
C TYR A 70 2.27 -7.57 24.04
N GLN A 71 3.50 -8.03 24.25
CA GLN A 71 4.37 -7.55 25.33
C GLN A 71 5.64 -6.95 24.72
N GLU A 72 5.95 -5.70 25.06
CA GLU A 72 7.17 -5.02 24.59
C GLU A 72 8.44 -5.79 24.99
N THR A 73 8.44 -6.37 26.19
CA THR A 73 9.53 -7.20 26.72
C THR A 73 9.80 -8.44 25.87
N LYS A 74 8.85 -8.86 25.02
CA LYS A 74 8.98 -10.01 24.11
C LYS A 74 9.41 -9.62 22.69
N LEU A 75 9.61 -8.33 22.39
CA LEU A 75 9.93 -7.87 21.04
C LEU A 75 11.20 -8.54 20.48
N SER A 76 12.26 -8.62 21.28
CA SER A 76 13.51 -9.29 20.86
C SER A 76 13.32 -10.80 20.64
N ALA A 77 12.50 -11.45 21.47
CA ALA A 77 12.17 -12.86 21.30
C ALA A 77 11.34 -13.09 20.02
N ALA A 78 10.42 -12.19 19.70
CA ALA A 78 9.62 -12.25 18.48
C ALA A 78 10.48 -12.12 17.21
N PHE A 79 11.47 -11.22 17.22
CA PHE A 79 12.44 -11.13 16.11
C PHE A 79 13.34 -12.36 16.01
N THR A 80 13.74 -12.93 17.15
CA THR A 80 14.50 -14.20 17.17
C THR A 80 13.68 -15.34 16.58
N ALA A 81 12.38 -15.41 16.90
CA ALA A 81 11.48 -16.48 16.45
C ALA A 81 11.25 -16.51 14.93
N ILE A 82 11.33 -15.35 14.26
CA ILE A 82 11.23 -15.30 12.79
C ILE A 82 12.57 -15.53 12.07
N GLY A 83 13.70 -15.48 12.79
CA GLY A 83 15.04 -15.67 12.25
C GLY A 83 15.60 -14.45 11.52
N SER A 84 16.93 -14.34 11.51
CA SER A 84 17.68 -13.22 10.92
C SER A 84 17.36 -13.00 9.43
N ASP A 85 17.12 -14.08 8.68
CA ASP A 85 16.89 -14.04 7.24
C ASP A 85 15.53 -13.43 6.87
N ASN A 86 14.58 -13.44 7.81
CA ASN A 86 13.25 -12.87 7.63
C ASN A 86 13.11 -11.49 8.26
N GLU A 87 13.94 -11.13 9.25
CA GLU A 87 13.79 -9.90 10.01
C GLU A 87 13.72 -8.65 9.12
N GLY A 88 14.73 -8.44 8.27
CA GLY A 88 14.78 -7.26 7.40
C GLY A 88 13.61 -7.21 6.41
N LYS A 89 13.22 -8.37 5.86
CA LYS A 89 12.07 -8.51 4.96
C LYS A 89 10.77 -8.18 5.66
N PHE A 90 10.59 -8.69 6.89
CA PHE A 90 9.41 -8.47 7.71
C PHE A 90 9.25 -6.99 8.06
N LEU A 91 10.32 -6.30 8.47
CA LEU A 91 10.29 -4.87 8.74
C LEU A 91 9.97 -4.02 7.50
N LYS A 92 10.46 -4.42 6.32
CA LYS A 92 10.07 -3.78 5.05
C LYS A 92 8.60 -4.02 4.71
N ALA A 93 8.10 -5.25 4.92
CA ALA A 93 6.70 -5.59 4.70
C ALA A 93 5.78 -4.80 5.64
N LEU A 94 6.13 -4.62 6.92
CA LEU A 94 5.38 -3.77 7.85
C LEU A 94 5.35 -2.30 7.41
N ALA A 95 6.49 -1.76 6.96
CA ALA A 95 6.55 -0.40 6.42
C ALA A 95 5.64 -0.24 5.19
N ALA A 96 5.65 -1.19 4.26
CA ALA A 96 4.76 -1.19 3.10
C ALA A 96 3.28 -1.33 3.49
N LYS A 97 2.97 -2.21 4.44
CA LYS A 97 1.63 -2.41 4.97
C LYS A 97 1.06 -1.11 5.55
N LYS A 98 1.86 -0.32 6.27
CA LYS A 98 1.47 1.00 6.78
C LYS A 98 0.95 1.90 5.66
N SER A 99 1.69 2.01 4.55
CA SER A 99 1.31 2.82 3.39
C SER A 99 0.03 2.30 2.71
N ILE A 100 -0.09 0.98 2.56
CA ILE A 100 -1.26 0.33 1.97
C ILE A 100 -2.53 0.56 2.81
N GLU A 101 -2.44 0.41 4.13
CA GLU A 101 -3.59 0.62 5.02
C GLU A 101 -4.03 2.09 5.06
N ILE A 102 -3.12 3.04 4.81
CA ILE A 102 -3.48 4.45 4.59
C ILE A 102 -4.21 4.60 3.24
N ALA A 103 -3.68 4.00 2.17
CA ALA A 103 -4.28 4.10 0.84
C ALA A 103 -5.69 3.49 0.77
N LYS A 104 -5.96 2.39 1.49
CA LYS A 104 -7.30 1.78 1.59
C LYS A 104 -8.36 2.71 2.16
N LYS A 105 -7.96 3.75 2.92
CA LYS A 105 -8.87 4.74 3.52
C LYS A 105 -9.22 5.87 2.55
N ASN A 106 -8.58 5.96 1.39
CA ASN A 106 -8.91 6.97 0.39
C ASN A 106 -10.28 6.71 -0.22
N THR A 107 -11.08 7.77 -0.39
CA THR A 107 -12.33 7.70 -1.16
C THR A 107 -12.03 7.22 -2.57
N GLY A 108 -12.71 6.16 -3.02
CA GLY A 108 -12.47 5.55 -4.34
C GLY A 108 -11.24 4.64 -4.41
N ALA A 109 -10.68 4.22 -3.27
CA ALA A 109 -9.62 3.22 -3.24
C ALA A 109 -10.07 1.91 -3.91
N SER A 110 -9.23 1.39 -4.81
CA SER A 110 -9.45 0.08 -5.43
C SER A 110 -8.83 -1.00 -4.56
N LEU A 111 -9.64 -1.60 -3.68
CA LEU A 111 -9.18 -2.64 -2.76
C LEU A 111 -8.57 -3.84 -3.51
N THR A 112 -9.12 -4.19 -4.67
CA THR A 112 -8.60 -5.27 -5.51
C THR A 112 -7.18 -4.98 -5.99
N GLU A 113 -6.95 -3.79 -6.55
CA GLU A 113 -5.62 -3.40 -7.05
C GLU A 113 -4.62 -3.24 -5.91
N ILE A 114 -5.04 -2.66 -4.79
CA ILE A 114 -4.21 -2.56 -3.58
C ILE A 114 -3.81 -3.95 -3.06
N ASN A 115 -4.72 -4.91 -3.06
CA ASN A 115 -4.42 -6.27 -2.63
C ASN A 115 -3.50 -6.99 -3.62
N ASN A 116 -3.61 -6.71 -4.93
CA ASN A 116 -2.68 -7.22 -5.93
C ASN A 116 -1.29 -6.61 -5.76
N GLU A 117 -1.20 -5.29 -5.56
CA GLU A 117 0.06 -4.59 -5.27
C GLU A 117 0.71 -5.15 -4.00
N TRP A 118 -0.06 -5.43 -2.95
CA TRP A 118 0.46 -6.05 -1.73
C TRP A 118 1.16 -7.39 -1.99
N LYS A 119 0.56 -8.27 -2.80
CA LYS A 119 1.17 -9.56 -3.17
C LYS A 119 2.47 -9.36 -3.94
N GLU A 120 2.49 -8.43 -4.89
CA GLU A 120 3.69 -8.08 -5.66
C GLU A 120 4.81 -7.50 -4.78
N ILE A 121 4.45 -6.67 -3.80
CA ILE A 121 5.39 -6.14 -2.81
C ILE A 121 6.01 -7.28 -2.00
N LEU A 122 5.20 -8.17 -1.42
CA LEU A 122 5.68 -9.31 -0.63
C LEU A 122 6.65 -10.19 -1.43
N LYS A 123 6.29 -10.50 -2.68
CA LYS A 123 7.15 -11.24 -3.61
C LYS A 123 8.46 -10.52 -3.88
N SER A 124 8.43 -9.21 -4.14
CA SER A 124 9.63 -8.41 -4.42
C SER A 124 10.57 -8.27 -3.21
N ILE A 125 10.04 -8.35 -1.99
CA ILE A 125 10.80 -8.36 -0.74
C ILE A 125 11.37 -9.77 -0.46
N GLY A 126 10.92 -10.79 -1.21
CA GLY A 126 11.45 -12.15 -1.15
C GLY A 126 10.73 -13.05 -0.16
N PHE A 127 9.43 -12.83 0.06
CA PHE A 127 8.53 -13.81 0.69
C PHE A 127 8.01 -14.79 -0.35
N ALA A 128 7.81 -16.04 0.05
CA ALA A 128 7.10 -17.02 -0.76
C ALA A 128 5.60 -16.69 -0.79
N GLU A 129 4.94 -17.00 -1.90
CA GLU A 129 3.48 -16.94 -1.97
C GLU A 129 2.88 -18.11 -1.18
N GLY A 130 1.90 -17.81 -0.31
CA GLY A 130 1.18 -18.81 0.47
C GLY A 130 0.57 -18.24 1.74
N ASP A 131 -0.06 -19.10 2.52
CA ASP A 131 -0.69 -18.75 3.79
C ASP A 131 0.22 -19.06 5.00
N ALA A 132 -0.34 -19.03 6.21
CA ALA A 132 0.39 -19.28 7.45
C ALA A 132 1.01 -20.70 7.56
N THR A 133 0.61 -21.65 6.72
CA THR A 133 1.17 -23.02 6.67
C THR A 133 2.38 -23.12 5.74
N LYS A 134 2.55 -22.17 4.83
CA LYS A 134 3.65 -22.15 3.86
C LYS A 134 4.91 -21.54 4.49
N ASP A 135 5.96 -22.35 4.64
CA ASP A 135 7.25 -21.84 5.09
C ASP A 135 7.79 -20.74 4.18
N GLY A 136 8.27 -19.66 4.81
CA GLY A 136 8.79 -18.48 4.12
C GLY A 136 7.73 -17.54 3.55
N SER A 137 6.43 -17.81 3.75
CA SER A 137 5.37 -16.83 3.46
C SER A 137 5.35 -15.71 4.50
N PHE A 138 4.79 -14.56 4.14
CA PHE A 138 4.61 -13.45 5.08
C PHE A 138 3.69 -13.85 6.24
N GLU A 139 2.61 -14.56 5.96
CA GLU A 139 1.60 -15.01 6.91
C GLU A 139 2.19 -16.00 7.93
N ASN A 140 3.09 -16.89 7.50
CA ASN A 140 3.79 -17.82 8.39
C ASN A 140 4.75 -17.07 9.32
N VAL A 141 5.53 -16.13 8.77
CA VAL A 141 6.45 -15.28 9.53
C VAL A 141 5.70 -14.38 10.50
N LEU A 142 4.61 -13.74 10.06
CA LEU A 142 3.74 -12.91 10.90
C LEU A 142 3.16 -13.73 12.06
N LYS A 143 2.66 -14.94 11.80
CA LYS A 143 2.15 -15.82 12.84
C LYS A 143 3.23 -16.17 13.88
N LYS A 144 4.41 -16.59 13.45
CA LYS A 144 5.56 -16.88 14.33
C LYS A 144 5.94 -15.67 15.18
N PHE A 145 5.97 -14.49 14.57
CA PHE A 145 6.23 -13.24 15.26
C PHE A 145 5.17 -12.94 16.34
N GLN A 146 3.88 -13.00 15.98
CA GLN A 146 2.77 -12.73 16.90
C GLN A 146 2.72 -13.72 18.06
N ASP A 147 2.92 -15.02 17.78
CA ASP A 147 2.92 -16.07 18.79
C ASP A 147 4.05 -15.86 19.82
N ALA A 148 5.21 -15.38 19.38
CA ALA A 148 6.34 -15.07 20.26
C ALA A 148 6.25 -13.70 20.94
N LEU A 149 5.55 -12.73 20.34
CA LEU A 149 5.32 -11.40 20.91
C LEU A 149 4.28 -11.41 22.04
N SER A 150 3.40 -12.41 22.05
CA SER A 150 2.31 -12.59 23.03
C SER A 150 2.76 -13.33 24.28
#